data_AF-A0A0P0M0D5-F1
#
_entry.id   AF-A0A0P0M0D5-F1
#
_cell.length_a   1.000
_cell.length_b   1.000
_cell.length_c   1.000
_cell.angle_alpha   90.00
_cell.angle_beta   90.00
_cell.angle_gamma   90.00
#
_symmetry.space_group_name_H-M   'P 1'
#
loop_
_entity.id
_entity.type
_entity.pdbx_description
1 polymer ?
#
loop_
_entity_poly.entity_id
_entity_poly.type
_entity_poly.pdbx_seq_one_letter_code
_entity_poly.pdbx_strand_id
1 'polypeptide(L)' 'MATRMTINGVSTCTEAGTEKYEKFQMGVGRRKRTLVQYDYRHPADGELFSYVKPTLDECRTARDKWLTTKKGKERNL' A
#
# COMPACT_ATOMS: atom_id res chain seq x y z
N MET A 1 -12.77 -3.01 13.35
CA MET A 1 -12.46 -1.64 12.89
C MET A 1 -12.88 -1.56 11.44
N ALA A 2 -13.72 -0.60 11.08
CA ALA A 2 -13.92 -0.27 9.67
C ALA A 2 -12.71 0.58 9.24
N THR A 3 -11.87 0.05 8.36
CA THR A 3 -10.76 0.80 7.77
C THR A 3 -11.30 1.68 6.65
N ARG A 4 -10.87 2.93 6.54
CA ARG A 4 -11.26 3.81 5.41
C ARG A 4 -10.55 3.38 4.12
N MET A 5 -9.55 2.51 4.24
CA MET A 5 -8.79 1.96 3.14
C MET A 5 -9.58 0.96 2.30
N THR A 6 -10.58 0.27 2.87
CA THR A 6 -11.34 -0.75 2.14
C THR A 6 -12.85 -0.64 2.34
N ILE A 7 -13.61 -0.91 1.28
CA ILE A 7 -15.06 -1.08 1.30
C ILE A 7 -15.33 -2.52 0.85
N ASN A 8 -16.00 -3.31 1.68
CA ASN A 8 -16.27 -4.74 1.42
C ASN A 8 -15.00 -5.57 1.09
N GLY A 9 -13.86 -5.22 1.70
CA GLY A 9 -12.58 -5.88 1.45
C GLY A 9 -11.84 -5.39 0.20
N VAL A 10 -12.41 -4.47 -0.58
CA VAL A 10 -11.81 -3.89 -1.79
C VAL A 10 -11.20 -2.53 -1.47
N SER A 11 -9.98 -2.27 -1.93
CA SER A 11 -9.30 -0.99 -1.74
C SER A 11 -10.07 0.19 -2.32
N THR A 12 -10.08 1.32 -1.60
CA THR A 12 -10.64 2.59 -2.05
C THR A 12 -9.64 3.45 -2.82
N CYS A 13 -8.40 3.00 -3.02
CA CYS A 13 -7.40 3.69 -3.82
C CYS A 13 -7.68 3.48 -5.31
N THR A 14 -8.52 4.32 -5.90
CA THR A 14 -9.00 4.17 -7.30
C THR A 14 -8.30 5.09 -8.29
N GLU A 15 -7.82 6.25 -7.83
CA GLU A 15 -7.20 7.26 -8.69
C GLU A 15 -5.76 6.90 -9.04
N ALA A 16 -5.46 6.82 -10.34
CA ALA A 16 -4.15 6.43 -10.85
C ALA A 16 -3.04 7.40 -10.40
N GLY A 17 -1.90 6.86 -9.97
CA GLY A 17 -0.76 7.62 -9.46
C GLY A 17 -0.91 8.13 -8.03
N THR A 18 -2.03 7.85 -7.37
CA THR A 18 -2.25 8.26 -5.97
C THR A 18 -1.90 7.16 -4.98
N GLU A 19 -1.57 7.58 -3.76
CA GLU A 19 -1.46 6.70 -2.61
C GLU A 19 -2.55 7.01 -1.59
N LYS A 20 -3.02 5.98 -0.88
CA LYS A 20 -3.83 6.11 0.33
C LYS A 20 -3.18 5.30 1.45
N TYR A 21 -3.31 5.76 2.68
CA TYR A 21 -2.84 5.01 3.82
C TYR A 21 -3.60 5.33 5.10
N GLU A 22 -3.61 4.37 6.02
CA GLU A 22 -4.18 4.52 7.35
C GLU A 22 -3.30 3.82 8.39
N LYS A 23 -3.13 4.45 9.56
CA LYS A 23 -2.44 3.83 10.70
C LYS A 23 -3.44 3.03 11.51
N PHE A 24 -3.07 1.83 11.89
CA PHE A 24 -3.87 0.99 12.78
C PHE A 24 -3.00 0.31 13.83
N GLN A 25 -3.62 -0.09 14.93
CA GLN A 25 -2.94 -0.88 15.96
C GLN A 25 -3.25 -2.36 15.77
N MET A 26 -2.22 -3.19 15.84
CA MET A 26 -2.33 -4.64 15.82
C MET A 26 -1.71 -5.23 17.08
N GLY A 27 -2.35 -6.24 17.68
CA GLY A 27 -1.89 -6.93 18.87
C GLY A 27 -2.84 -6.80 20.06
N VAL A 28 -2.51 -7.47 21.17
CA VAL A 28 -3.36 -7.60 22.36
C VAL A 28 -2.65 -7.03 23.58
N GLY A 29 -3.39 -6.29 24.42
CA GLY A 29 -2.88 -5.73 25.68
C GLY A 29 -1.73 -4.75 25.47
N ARG A 30 -0.66 -4.88 26.27
CA ARG A 30 0.55 -4.04 26.18
C ARG A 30 1.42 -4.35 24.95
N ARG A 31 1.17 -5.45 24.24
CA ARG A 31 1.92 -5.85 23.03
C ARG A 31 1.26 -5.35 21.74
N LYS A 32 0.72 -4.13 21.75
CA LYS A 32 0.19 -3.48 20.56
C LYS A 32 1.32 -2.79 19.81
N ARG A 33 1.31 -2.91 18.49
CA ARG A 33 2.18 -2.14 17.57
C ARG A 33 1.31 -1.33 16.62
N THR A 34 1.77 -0.12 16.32
CA THR A 34 1.20 0.68 15.23
C THR A 34 1.78 0.21 13.91
N LEU A 35 0.93 0.02 12.92
CA LEU A 35 1.26 -0.32 11.55
C LEU A 35 0.56 0.66 10.61
N VAL A 36 0.99 0.69 9.36
CA VAL A 36 0.42 1.47 8.26
C VAL A 36 -0.09 0.48 7.22
N GLN A 37 -1.39 0.53 6.92
CA GLN A 37 -1.93 -0.04 5.69
C GLN A 37 -1.74 0.98 4.57
N TYR A 38 -1.14 0.56 3.46
CA TYR A 38 -0.75 1.44 2.36
C TYR A 38 -1.20 0.84 1.03
N ASP A 39 -1.87 1.65 0.21
CA ASP A 39 -2.27 1.31 -1.14
C ASP A 39 -1.75 2.37 -2.12
N TYR A 40 -1.26 1.93 -3.27
CA TYR A 40 -0.84 2.79 -4.38
C TYR A 40 -1.37 2.26 -5.70
N ARG A 41 -2.00 3.12 -6.49
CA ARG A 41 -2.55 2.77 -7.80
C ARG A 41 -1.57 3.13 -8.90
N HIS A 42 -1.08 2.14 -9.66
CA HIS A 42 -0.13 2.41 -10.73
C HIS A 42 -0.72 3.34 -11.81
N PRO A 43 0.04 4.35 -12.28
CA PRO A 43 -0.44 5.28 -13.31
C PRO A 43 -0.76 4.61 -14.66
N ALA A 44 0.05 3.64 -15.10
CA ALA A 44 -0.02 3.14 -16.47
C ALA A 44 -1.10 2.06 -16.69
N ASP A 45 -1.25 1.13 -15.75
CA ASP A 45 -2.14 -0.04 -15.89
C ASP A 45 -3.15 -0.18 -14.75
N GLY A 46 -3.15 0.74 -13.79
CA GLY A 46 -4.05 0.69 -12.66
C GLY A 46 -3.81 -0.50 -11.72
N GLU A 47 -2.67 -1.20 -11.80
CA GLU A 47 -2.35 -2.26 -10.84
C GLU A 47 -2.28 -1.67 -9.43
N LEU A 48 -2.90 -2.35 -8.47
CA LEU A 48 -2.87 -1.94 -7.07
C LEU A 48 -1.66 -2.58 -6.38
N PHE A 49 -0.78 -1.75 -5.85
CA PHE A 49 0.22 -2.17 -4.88
C PHE A 49 -0.34 -1.96 -3.47
N SER A 50 -0.43 -3.02 -2.66
CA SER A 50 -0.91 -2.94 -1.27
C SER A 50 0.10 -3.56 -0.31
N TYR A 51 0.42 -2.87 0.80
CA TYR A 51 1.42 -3.33 1.78
C TYR A 51 1.05 -2.90 3.20
N VAL A 52 1.61 -3.61 4.19
CA VAL A 52 1.52 -3.25 5.61
C VAL A 52 2.93 -3.20 6.21
N LYS A 53 3.31 -2.05 6.76
CA LYS A 53 4.61 -1.86 7.44
C LYS A 53 4.48 -1.04 8.72
N PRO A 54 5.47 -1.12 9.63
CA PRO A 54 5.60 -0.22 10.77
C PRO A 54 5.51 1.28 10.42
N THR A 55 6.05 1.71 9.28
CA THR A 55 6.06 3.14 8.88
C THR A 55 5.63 3.37 7.43
N LEU A 56 5.25 4.62 7.13
CA LEU A 56 4.89 5.04 5.77
C LEU A 56 6.11 5.04 4.84
N ASP A 57 7.28 5.42 5.34
CA ASP A 57 8.51 5.44 4.55
C ASP A 57 8.95 4.03 4.14
N GLU A 58 8.76 3.04 5.00
CA GLU A 58 8.98 1.64 4.64
C GLU A 58 8.00 1.17 3.56
N CYS A 59 6.74 1.63 3.60
CA CYS A 59 5.77 1.35 2.54
C CYS A 59 6.20 1.98 1.21
N ARG A 60 6.60 3.27 1.22
CA ARG A 60 7.06 3.99 0.02
C ARG A 60 8.34 3.37 -0.55
N THR A 61 9.27 2.97 0.31
CA THR A 61 10.48 2.24 -0.10
C THR A 61 10.12 0.93 -0.80
N ALA A 62 9.12 0.19 -0.30
CA ALA A 62 8.65 -1.03 -0.93
C ALA A 62 7.95 -0.76 -2.28
N ARG A 63 7.14 0.30 -2.37
CA ARG A 63 6.55 0.76 -3.64
C ARG A 63 7.62 1.08 -4.67
N ASP A 64 8.65 1.84 -4.31
CA ASP A 64 9.68 2.28 -5.25
C ASP A 64 10.50 1.09 -5.79
N LYS A 65 10.76 0.09 -4.94
CA LYS A 65 11.34 -1.20 -5.38
C LYS A 65 10.43 -1.92 -6.37
N TRP A 66 9.14 -2.00 -6.07
CA TRP A 66 8.16 -2.63 -6.97
C TRP A 66 8.07 -1.90 -8.32
N LEU A 67 8.03 -0.57 -8.33
CA LEU A 67 8.06 0.26 -9.55
C LEU A 67 9.33 0.01 -10.38
N THR A 68 10.49 -0.10 -9.71
CA THR A 68 11.77 -0.39 -10.37
C THR A 68 11.74 -1.76 -11.05
N THR A 69 11.22 -2.78 -10.39
CA THR A 69 11.05 -4.12 -10.98
C THR A 69 10.08 -4.11 -12.15
N LYS A 70 8.98 -3.34 -12.05
CA LYS A 70 7.96 -3.25 -13.10
C LYS A 70 8.51 -2.60 -14.38
N LYS A 71 9.21 -1.47 -14.24
CA LYS A 71 9.91 -0.82 -15.35
C LYS A 71 10.92 -1.75 -16.04
N GLY A 72 11.56 -2.63 -15.27
CA GLY A 72 12.46 -3.66 -15.82
C GLY A 72 11.72 -4.70 -16.66
N LYS A 73 10.50 -5.10 -16.27
CA LYS A 73 9.66 -6.04 -17.03
C LYS A 73 9.13 -5.43 -18.32
N GLU A 74 8.64 -4.18 -18.26
CA GLU A 74 8.10 -3.46 -19.44
C GLU A 74 9.16 -3.22 -20.51
N ARG A 75 10.44 -3.04 -20.13
CA ARG A 75 11.55 -2.86 -21.09
C ARG A 75 11.98 -4.14 -21.80
N ASN A 76 11.56 -5.30 -21.31
CA ASN A 76 11.93 -6.62 -21.85
C ASN A 76 10.79 -7.25 -22.66
N LEU A 77 9.69 -6.54 -22.84
CA LEU A 77 8.56 -6.86 -23.71
C LEU A 77 8.64 -6.02 -24.98
#